data_AF-A0A1F8DK49-F1
#
_entry.id   AF-A0A1F8DK49-F1
#
_cell.length_a   1.000
_cell.length_b   1.000
_cell.length_c   1.000
_cell.angle_alpha   90.00
_cell.angle_beta   90.00
_cell.angle_gamma   90.00
#
_symmetry.space_group_name_H-M   'P 1'
#
loop_
_entity.id
_entity.type
_entity.pdbx_description
1 polymer ?
#
loop_
_entity_poly.entity_id
_entity_poly.type
_entity_poly.pdbx_seq_one_letter_code
_entity_poly.pdbx_strand_id
1 'polypeptide(L)'
;MKSLIRHYVIDAVALYLASTVTSGLVFSEGVKTLLLAGLGLMAASLVVRPLINLLILPLNLLTFGLFKWVSSAVALYLVTLVVPGFKIGNFVFLGLSTDWFSLPSFSLDGIFAYIGFSFLLSLITSLMHWLFK
;
A
#
# COMPACT_ATOMS: atom_id res chain seq x y z
N MET A 1 18.06 7.81 -13.20
CA MET A 1 18.26 6.40 -12.79
C MET A 1 18.16 6.16 -11.28
N LYS A 2 18.75 7.02 -10.41
CA LYS A 2 18.64 6.85 -8.93
C LYS A 2 17.21 6.94 -8.37
N SER A 3 16.32 7.71 -9.03
CA SER A 3 14.93 7.90 -8.57
C SER A 3 14.06 6.64 -8.71
N LEU A 4 14.16 5.89 -9.82
CA LEU A 4 13.32 4.70 -10.05
C LEU A 4 13.59 3.59 -9.02
N ILE A 5 14.88 3.31 -8.75
CA ILE A 5 15.28 2.28 -7.79
C ILE A 5 14.81 2.65 -6.39
N ARG A 6 14.88 3.93 -6.00
CA ARG A 6 14.36 4.39 -4.72
C ARG A 6 12.85 4.18 -4.60
N HIS A 7 12.06 4.49 -5.64
CA HIS A 7 10.61 4.25 -5.63
C HIS A 7 10.31 2.76 -5.50
N TYR A 8 11.01 1.92 -6.28
CA TYR A 8 10.89 0.46 -6.17
C TYR A 8 11.15 -0.05 -4.75
N VAL A 9 12.26 0.35 -4.14
CA VAL A 9 12.63 -0.10 -2.79
C VAL A 9 11.60 0.37 -1.77
N ILE A 10 11.10 1.61 -1.88
CA ILE A 10 10.08 2.14 -0.98
C ILE A 10 8.78 1.34 -1.12
N ASP A 11 8.30 1.09 -2.35
CA ASP A 11 7.03 0.39 -2.58
C ASP A 11 7.12 -1.09 -2.16
N ALA A 12 8.26 -1.76 -2.41
CA ALA A 12 8.49 -3.13 -1.98
C ALA A 12 8.57 -3.26 -0.46
N VAL A 13 9.28 -2.35 0.22
CA VAL A 13 9.36 -2.32 1.69
C VAL A 13 8.00 -1.93 2.29
N ALA A 14 7.25 -1.03 1.66
CA ALA A 14 5.92 -0.67 2.13
C ALA A 14 4.95 -1.85 2.07
N LEU A 15 4.97 -2.63 0.98
CA LEU A 15 4.22 -3.88 0.86
C LEU A 15 4.64 -4.91 1.92
N TYR A 16 5.94 -5.06 2.14
CA TYR A 16 6.47 -5.96 3.15
C TYR A 16 5.98 -5.57 4.56
N LEU A 17 6.14 -4.29 4.94
CA LEU A 17 5.67 -3.78 6.22
C LEU A 17 4.15 -3.93 6.34
N ALA A 18 3.39 -3.61 5.29
CA ALA A 18 1.96 -3.83 5.27
C ALA A 18 1.62 -5.31 5.54
N SER A 19 2.34 -6.26 4.95
CA SER A 19 2.13 -7.70 5.18
C SER A 19 2.50 -8.17 6.59
N THR A 20 3.40 -7.47 7.29
CA THR A 20 3.71 -7.77 8.69
C THR A 20 2.67 -7.21 9.66
N VAL A 21 2.01 -6.12 9.28
CA VAL A 21 0.99 -5.45 10.10
C VAL A 21 -0.40 -6.07 9.86
N THR A 22 -0.61 -6.68 8.70
CA THR A 22 -1.91 -7.23 8.28
C THR A 22 -1.78 -8.64 7.71
N SER A 23 -2.67 -9.55 8.10
CA SER A 23 -2.62 -10.94 7.60
C SER A 23 -3.38 -11.18 6.30
N GLY A 24 -3.93 -10.14 5.66
CA GLY A 24 -4.72 -10.29 4.43
C GLY A 24 -3.92 -10.20 3.12
N LEU A 25 -2.61 -9.99 3.16
CA LEU A 25 -1.76 -10.07 1.96
C LEU A 25 -1.23 -11.48 1.79
N VAL A 26 -1.71 -12.19 0.76
CA VAL A 26 -1.31 -13.57 0.48
C VAL A 26 -0.29 -13.57 -0.65
N PHE A 27 0.89 -14.13 -0.37
CA PHE A 27 1.99 -14.30 -1.32
C PHE A 27 2.22 -15.79 -1.57
N SER A 28 1.78 -16.27 -2.73
CA SER A 28 1.76 -17.71 -3.03
C SER A 28 3.16 -18.34 -3.13
N GLU A 29 4.17 -17.59 -3.60
CA GLU A 29 5.57 -18.05 -3.68
C GLU A 29 6.50 -17.30 -2.70
N GLY A 30 5.95 -16.71 -1.64
CA GLY A 30 6.70 -15.98 -0.62
C GLY A 30 7.50 -14.79 -1.18
N VAL A 31 8.83 -14.81 -0.98
CA VAL A 31 9.73 -13.69 -1.31
C VAL A 31 9.72 -13.34 -2.81
N LYS A 32 9.56 -14.34 -3.69
CA LYS A 32 9.50 -14.10 -5.15
C LYS A 32 8.27 -13.26 -5.51
N THR A 33 7.10 -13.64 -5.00
CA THR A 33 5.86 -12.90 -5.23
C THR A 33 5.92 -11.51 -4.60
N LEU A 34 6.57 -11.35 -3.44
CA LEU A 34 6.74 -10.04 -2.81
C LEU A 34 7.56 -9.09 -3.68
N LEU A 35 8.69 -9.55 -4.25
CA LEU A 35 9.51 -8.74 -5.15
C LEU A 35 8.76 -8.39 -6.44
N LEU A 36 8.05 -9.35 -7.03
CA LEU A 36 7.21 -9.11 -8.20
C LEU A 36 6.06 -8.14 -7.91
N ALA A 37 5.42 -8.26 -6.74
CA ALA A 37 4.38 -7.34 -6.29
C ALA A 37 4.93 -5.93 -6.05
N GLY A 38 6.11 -5.79 -5.46
CA GLY A 38 6.82 -4.52 -5.34
C GLY A 38 7.14 -3.88 -6.69
N LEU A 39 7.57 -4.68 -7.67
CA LEU A 39 7.86 -4.21 -9.03
C LEU A 39 6.58 -3.75 -9.72
N GLY A 40 5.52 -4.56 -9.61
CA GLY A 40 4.20 -4.23 -10.11
C GLY A 40 3.68 -2.95 -9.47
N LEU A 41 3.85 -2.78 -8.16
CA LEU A 41 3.35 -1.62 -7.42
C LEU A 41 4.09 -0.35 -7.79
N MET A 42 5.40 -0.42 -7.99
CA MET A 42 6.19 0.69 -8.52
C MET A 42 5.72 1.08 -9.93
N ALA A 43 5.59 0.11 -10.83
CA ALA A 43 5.14 0.37 -12.20
C ALA A 43 3.72 0.94 -12.23
N ALA A 44 2.81 0.33 -11.48
CA ALA A 44 1.44 0.81 -11.32
C ALA A 44 1.42 2.21 -10.71
N SER A 45 2.17 2.47 -9.64
CA SER A 45 2.22 3.78 -9.00
C SER A 45 2.76 4.87 -9.92
N LEU A 46 3.74 4.56 -10.79
CA LEU A 46 4.27 5.53 -11.76
C LEU A 46 3.23 5.95 -12.81
N VAL A 47 2.33 5.05 -13.20
CA VAL A 47 1.29 5.33 -14.21
C VAL A 47 0.01 5.85 -13.55
N VAL A 48 -0.41 5.23 -12.45
CA VAL A 48 -1.67 5.51 -11.74
C VAL A 48 -1.61 6.85 -11.01
N ARG A 49 -0.52 7.16 -10.31
CA ARG A 49 -0.43 8.41 -9.53
C ARG A 49 -0.68 9.66 -10.37
N PRO A 50 -0.08 9.87 -11.56
CA PRO A 50 -0.35 11.07 -12.34
C PRO A 50 -1.80 11.13 -12.85
N LEU A 51 -2.35 10.01 -13.31
CA LEU A 51 -3.74 9.92 -13.79
C LEU A 51 -4.76 10.21 -12.67
N ILE A 52 -4.64 9.49 -11.56
CA ILE A 52 -5.59 9.57 -10.44
C ILE A 52 -5.45 10.91 -9.69
N ASN A 53 -4.23 11.40 -9.46
CA ASN A 53 -4.05 12.69 -8.79
C ASN A 53 -4.57 13.86 -9.63
N LEU A 54 -4.57 13.74 -10.97
CA LEU A 54 -5.17 14.75 -11.83
C LEU A 54 -6.69 14.78 -11.69
N LEU A 55 -7.35 13.62 -11.63
CA LEU A 55 -8.79 13.51 -11.43
C LEU A 55 -9.22 13.98 -10.03
N ILE A 56 -8.45 13.65 -9.00
CA ILE A 56 -8.75 13.97 -7.60
C ILE A 56 -8.18 15.35 -7.22
N LEU A 57 -7.44 16.04 -8.10
CA LEU A 57 -6.78 17.32 -7.82
C LEU A 57 -7.66 18.34 -7.06
N PRO A 58 -8.91 18.66 -7.50
CA PRO A 58 -9.74 19.63 -6.79
C PRO A 58 -10.07 19.18 -5.36
N LEU A 59 -10.45 17.92 -5.18
CA LEU A 59 -10.70 17.35 -3.85
C LEU A 59 -9.43 17.36 -3.00
N ASN A 60 -8.29 16.98 -3.59
CA ASN A 60 -7.02 16.91 -2.89
C ASN A 60 -6.54 18.29 -2.42
N LEU A 61 -6.84 19.35 -3.18
CA LEU A 61 -6.58 20.73 -2.77
C LEU A 61 -7.52 21.16 -1.64
N LEU A 62 -8.82 20.85 -1.74
CA LEU A 62 -9.81 21.17 -0.70
C LEU A 62 -9.50 20.45 0.62
N THR A 63 -8.96 19.24 0.56
CA THR A 63 -8.70 18.40 1.74
C THR A 63 -7.23 18.36 2.12
N PHE A 64 -6.41 19.31 1.65
CA PHE A 64 -4.98 19.40 1.95
C PHE A 64 -4.17 18.11 1.74
N GLY A 65 -4.50 17.33 0.72
CA GLY A 65 -3.77 16.10 0.38
C GLY A 65 -4.29 14.82 1.03
N LEU A 66 -5.40 14.89 1.80
CA LEU A 66 -5.97 13.72 2.48
C LEU A 66 -6.34 12.58 1.52
N PHE A 67 -6.72 12.84 0.26
CA PHE A 67 -7.14 11.79 -0.68
C PHE A 67 -5.99 11.16 -1.48
N LYS A 68 -4.73 11.48 -1.18
CA LYS A 68 -3.57 10.87 -1.89
C LYS A 68 -3.56 9.33 -1.82
N TRP A 69 -4.07 8.74 -0.73
CA TRP A 69 -4.11 7.28 -0.55
C TRP A 69 -4.97 6.57 -1.60
N VAL A 70 -5.92 7.27 -2.25
CA VAL A 70 -6.76 6.69 -3.31
C VAL A 70 -5.91 6.25 -4.51
N SER A 71 -4.89 7.02 -4.87
CA SER A 71 -3.97 6.63 -5.94
C SER A 71 -3.21 5.34 -5.61
N SER A 72 -2.80 5.16 -4.35
CA SER A 72 -2.17 3.93 -3.87
C SER A 72 -3.15 2.76 -3.85
N ALA A 73 -4.43 3.00 -3.54
CA ALA A 73 -5.49 1.99 -3.60
C ALA A 73 -5.64 1.41 -5.02
N VAL A 74 -5.73 2.31 -6.00
CA VAL A 74 -5.86 1.93 -7.42
C VAL A 74 -4.61 1.20 -7.89
N ALA A 75 -3.42 1.65 -7.49
CA ALA A 75 -2.17 0.97 -7.82
C ALA A 75 -2.13 -0.46 -7.23
N LEU A 76 -2.49 -0.64 -5.96
CA LEU A 76 -2.60 -1.95 -5.30
C LEU A 76 -3.55 -2.89 -6.05
N TYR A 77 -4.73 -2.37 -6.42
CA TYR A 77 -5.72 -3.14 -7.16
C TYR A 77 -5.20 -3.57 -8.54
N LEU A 78 -4.50 -2.70 -9.26
CA LEU A 78 -3.85 -3.09 -10.51
C LEU A 78 -2.80 -4.17 -10.30
N VAL A 79 -2.02 -4.12 -9.22
CA VAL A 79 -1.01 -5.15 -8.93
C VAL A 79 -1.66 -6.51 -8.69
N THR A 80 -2.81 -6.57 -8.00
CA THR A 80 -3.54 -7.84 -7.83
C THR A 80 -4.02 -8.46 -9.14
N LEU A 81 -4.22 -7.64 -10.18
CA LEU A 81 -4.60 -8.11 -11.51
C LEU A 81 -3.39 -8.54 -12.35
N VAL A 82 -2.25 -7.84 -12.18
CA VAL A 82 -1.05 -8.04 -13.00
C VAL A 82 -0.12 -9.11 -12.45
N VAL A 83 -0.05 -9.28 -11.13
CA VAL A 83 0.91 -10.18 -10.47
C VAL A 83 0.22 -11.48 -10.06
N PRO A 84 0.39 -12.58 -10.82
CA PRO A 84 -0.14 -13.87 -10.43
C PRO A 84 0.50 -14.33 -9.12
N GLY A 85 -0.34 -14.73 -8.17
CA GLY A 85 0.09 -15.20 -6.85
C GLY A 85 0.03 -14.15 -5.74
N PHE A 86 -0.22 -12.87 -6.06
CA PHE A 86 -0.54 -11.82 -5.09
C PHE A 86 -2.06 -11.67 -4.97
N LYS A 87 -2.61 -11.98 -3.78
CA LYS A 87 -4.04 -11.82 -3.50
C LYS A 87 -4.24 -10.99 -2.23
N ILE A 88 -5.23 -10.11 -2.28
CA ILE A 88 -5.70 -9.35 -1.13
C ILE A 88 -6.97 -10.04 -0.62
N GLY A 89 -6.92 -10.53 0.61
CA GLY A 89 -8.06 -11.06 1.35
C GLY A 89 -8.63 -10.01 2.31
N ASN A 90 -9.22 -10.49 3.41
CA ASN A 90 -9.78 -9.63 4.45
C ASN A 90 -8.68 -8.84 5.14
N PHE A 91 -8.93 -7.56 5.40
CA PHE A 91 -7.98 -6.73 6.12
C PHE A 91 -8.07 -7.09 7.60
N VAL A 92 -7.10 -7.83 8.11
CA VAL A 92 -7.02 -8.15 9.52
C VAL A 92 -5.78 -7.47 10.07
N PHE A 93 -5.99 -6.42 10.84
CA PHE A 93 -4.94 -5.79 11.61
C PHE A 93 -4.60 -6.70 12.78
N LEU A 94 -3.33 -7.11 12.88
CA LEU A 94 -2.89 -8.11 13.85
C LEU A 94 -2.87 -7.61 15.30
N GLY A 95 -3.06 -6.30 15.51
CA GLY A 95 -2.92 -5.67 16.81
C GLY A 95 -1.45 -5.35 17.09
N LEU A 96 -1.23 -4.30 17.90
CA LEU A 96 0.10 -3.96 18.40
C LEU A 96 0.03 -4.02 19.92
N SER A 97 0.78 -4.94 20.51
CA SER A 97 0.93 -5.04 21.96
C SER A 97 2.33 -4.57 22.32
N THR A 98 2.43 -3.38 22.89
CA THR A 98 3.65 -2.86 23.54
C THR A 98 3.36 -2.66 25.02
N ASP A 99 4.37 -2.71 25.88
CA ASP A 99 4.23 -2.57 27.34
C ASP A 99 3.45 -1.31 27.78
N TRP A 100 3.42 -0.28 26.93
CA TRP A 100 2.74 0.99 27.17
C TRP A 100 1.42 1.16 26.41
N PHE A 101 1.17 0.37 25.36
CA PHE A 101 0.03 0.57 24.47
C PHE A 101 -0.45 -0.74 23.87
N SER A 102 -1.74 -1.06 24.08
CA SER A 102 -2.39 -2.25 23.54
C SER A 102 -3.46 -1.84 22.53
N LEU A 103 -3.15 -2.06 21.25
CA LEU A 103 -4.13 -1.99 20.17
C LEU A 103 -4.67 -3.39 19.90
N PRO A 104 -5.97 -3.65 20.14
CA PRO A 104 -6.57 -4.93 19.79
C PRO A 104 -6.55 -5.15 18.27
N SER A 105 -6.54 -6.42 17.87
CA SER A 105 -6.72 -6.79 16.48
C SER A 105 -8.16 -6.48 16.04
N PHE A 106 -8.31 -6.06 14.78
CA PHE A 106 -9.62 -5.81 14.18
C PHE A 106 -9.62 -6.27 12.72
N SER A 107 -10.75 -6.78 12.26
CA SER A 107 -10.95 -7.20 10.87
C SER A 107 -11.90 -6.26 10.16
N LEU A 108 -11.58 -5.92 8.91
CA LEU A 108 -12.46 -5.21 7.98
C LEU A 108 -12.73 -6.13 6.79
N ASP A 109 -14.01 -6.24 6.44
CA ASP A 109 -14.48 -7.13 5.39
C ASP A 109 -14.98 -6.34 4.17
N GLY A 110 -14.94 -6.97 3.00
CA GLY A 110 -15.45 -6.41 1.74
C GLY A 110 -14.72 -5.13 1.29
N ILE A 111 -15.47 -4.09 0.93
CA ILE A 111 -14.92 -2.81 0.45
C ILE A 111 -14.04 -2.12 1.50
N PHE A 112 -14.39 -2.26 2.79
CA PHE A 112 -13.62 -1.65 3.87
C PHE A 112 -12.21 -2.24 3.99
N ALA A 113 -12.01 -3.50 3.57
CA ALA A 113 -10.69 -4.11 3.53
C ALA A 113 -9.76 -3.36 2.58
N TYR A 114 -10.21 -3.07 1.36
CA TYR A 114 -9.44 -2.33 0.37
C TYR A 114 -9.10 -0.91 0.83
N ILE A 115 -10.04 -0.25 1.51
CA ILE A 115 -9.82 1.07 2.12
C ILE A 115 -8.74 0.98 3.21
N GLY A 116 -8.84 0.00 4.11
CA GLY A 116 -7.84 -0.21 5.17
C GLY A 116 -6.44 -0.48 4.61
N PHE A 117 -6.32 -1.38 3.64
CA PHE A 117 -5.04 -1.71 2.98
C PHE A 117 -4.41 -0.51 2.30
N SER A 118 -5.20 0.22 1.51
CA SER A 118 -4.70 1.38 0.77
C SER A 118 -4.31 2.53 1.68
N PHE A 119 -5.06 2.75 2.77
CA PHE A 119 -4.74 3.75 3.78
C PHE A 119 -3.45 3.39 4.51
N LEU A 120 -3.31 2.14 5.00
CA LEU A 120 -2.07 1.67 5.64
C LEU A 120 -0.88 1.76 4.69
N LEU A 121 -1.03 1.26 3.48
CA LEU A 121 0.04 1.31 2.48
C LEU A 121 0.45 2.75 2.21
N SER A 122 -0.50 3.66 2.04
CA SER A 122 -0.21 5.08 1.83
C SER A 122 0.49 5.71 3.03
N LEU A 123 0.11 5.36 4.25
CA LEU A 123 0.76 5.83 5.48
C LEU A 123 2.23 5.38 5.53
N ILE A 124 2.47 4.08 5.33
CA ILE A 124 3.81 3.50 5.32
C ILE A 124 4.65 4.12 4.21
N THR A 125 4.11 4.18 2.99
CA THR A 125 4.81 4.75 1.82
C THR A 125 5.12 6.23 2.02
N SER A 126 4.19 7.00 2.62
CA SER A 126 4.40 8.42 2.93
C SER A 126 5.50 8.61 3.98
N LEU A 127 5.48 7.83 5.06
CA LEU A 127 6.52 7.85 6.09
C LEU A 127 7.90 7.51 5.51
N MET A 128 7.97 6.48 4.67
CA MET A 128 9.20 6.10 3.98
C MET A 128 9.71 7.21 3.06
N HIS A 129 8.84 7.78 2.22
CA HIS A 129 9.26 8.88 1.35
C HIS A 129 9.77 10.08 2.14
N TRP A 130 9.14 10.39 3.27
CA TRP A 130 9.56 11.47 4.17
C TRP A 130 10.91 11.18 4.83
N LEU A 131 11.13 9.97 5.34
CA LEU A 131 12.40 9.54 5.96
C LEU A 131 13.61 9.61 5.01
N PHE A 132 13.41 9.30 3.73
CA PHE A 132 14.48 9.32 2.73
C PHE A 132 14.58 10.65 1.95
N LYS A 133 13.74 11.65 2.27
CA LYS A 133 13.78 12.96 1.62
C LYS A 133 14.93 13.79 2.17
#